data_AF-A0A973I622-F1
#
_entry.id   AF-A0A973I622-F1
#
_cell.length_a   1.000
_cell.length_b   1.000
_cell.length_c   1.000
_cell.angle_alpha   90.00
_cell.angle_beta   90.00
_cell.angle_gamma   90.00
#
_symmetry.space_group_name_H-M   'P 1'
#
loop_
_entity.id
_entity.type
_entity.pdbx_description
1 polymer ?
#
loop_
_entity_poly.entity_id
_entity_poly.type
_entity_poly.pdbx_seq_one_letter_code
_entity_poly.pdbx_strand_id
1 'polypeptide(L)' 'LGDLIICKQVIEKEALEQNKPLLHHWAHMVVHGSLHLLGYDHIEEDEAVAMETLETQLLAKLAIDDPYCDDLI' A
#
# COMPACT_ATOMS: atom_id res chain seq x y z
N LEU A 1 18.81 -1.88 -3.09
CA LEU A 1 17.62 -1.00 -3.01
C LEU A 1 17.66 -0.09 -4.23
N GLY A 2 16.64 -0.16 -5.07
CA GLY A 2 16.56 0.51 -6.38
C GLY A 2 15.65 1.73 -6.34
N ASP A 3 15.01 2.03 -7.46
CA ASP A 3 14.14 3.20 -7.63
C ASP A 3 12.66 2.83 -7.54
N LEU A 4 11.84 3.73 -6.99
CA LEU A 4 10.38 3.63 -7.01
C LEU A 4 9.81 4.76 -7.89
N ILE A 5 9.08 4.38 -8.94
CA ILE A 5 8.44 5.32 -9.86
C ILE A 5 6.93 5.23 -9.66
N ILE A 6 6.30 6.35 -9.28
CA ILE A 6 4.87 6.41 -9.00
C ILE A 6 4.21 7.42 -9.94
N CYS A 7 3.12 7.01 -10.59
CA CYS A 7 2.35 7.85 -11.50
C CYS A 7 1.27 8.63 -10.73
N LYS A 8 1.46 9.95 -10.58
CA LYS A 8 0.53 10.83 -9.86
C LYS A 8 -0.93 10.68 -10.34
N GLN A 9 -1.15 10.67 -11.65
CA GLN A 9 -2.51 10.63 -12.22
C GLN A 9 -3.24 9.33 -11.89
N VAL A 10 -2.51 8.22 -11.74
CA VAL A 10 -3.07 6.93 -11.35
C VAL A 10 -3.43 6.95 -9.87
N ILE A 11 -2.54 7.46 -9.01
CA ILE A 11 -2.81 7.62 -7.58
C ILE A 11 -4.05 8.48 -7.32
N GLU A 12 -4.18 9.62 -7.98
CA GLU A 12 -5.34 10.51 -7.82
C GLU A 12 -6.64 9.83 -8.26
N LYS A 13 -6.58 9.05 -9.34
CA LYS A 13 -7.73 8.30 -9.85
C LYS A 13 -8.15 7.19 -8.89
N GLU A 14 -7.22 6.36 -8.45
CA GLU A 14 -7.49 5.22 -7.56
C GLU A 14 -7.97 5.66 -6.19
N ALA A 15 -7.36 6.71 -5.62
CA ALA A 15 -7.81 7.27 -4.35
C ALA A 15 -9.29 7.73 -4.42
N LEU A 16 -9.69 8.30 -5.55
CA LEU A 16 -11.09 8.69 -5.78
C LEU A 16 -12.00 7.47 -5.94
N GLU A 17 -11.59 6.48 -6.74
CA GLU A 17 -12.39 5.25 -7.01
C GLU A 17 -12.59 4.40 -5.75
N GLN A 18 -11.57 4.33 -4.88
CA GLN A 18 -11.60 3.61 -3.61
C GLN A 18 -12.07 4.46 -2.44
N ASN A 19 -12.43 5.73 -2.67
CA ASN A 19 -12.86 6.67 -1.64
C ASN A 19 -11.86 6.81 -0.47
N LYS A 20 -10.56 6.73 -0.78
CA LYS A 20 -9.45 6.88 0.17
C LYS A 20 -8.96 8.33 0.19
N PRO A 21 -8.55 8.87 1.35
CA PRO A 21 -7.85 10.15 1.37
C PRO A 21 -6.60 10.09 0.49
N LEU A 22 -6.41 11.08 -0.40
CA LEU A 22 -5.31 11.09 -1.36
C LEU A 22 -3.93 10.85 -0.70
N LEU A 23 -3.70 11.49 0.46
CA LEU A 23 -2.46 11.33 1.20
C LEU A 23 -2.26 9.89 1.72
N HIS A 24 -3.34 9.20 2.09
CA HIS A 24 -3.28 7.83 2.57
C HIS A 24 -2.91 6.89 1.42
N HIS A 25 -3.49 7.09 0.23
CA HIS A 25 -3.15 6.29 -0.95
C HIS A 25 -1.69 6.51 -1.40
N TRP A 26 -1.20 7.75 -1.34
CA TRP A 26 0.22 8.03 -1.57
C TRP A 26 1.14 7.29 -0.58
N ALA A 27 0.81 7.36 0.71
CA ALA A 27 1.61 6.70 1.74
C ALA A 27 1.59 5.18 1.54
N HIS A 28 0.43 4.61 1.23
CA HIS A 28 0.27 3.18 0.93
C HIS A 28 1.18 2.77 -0.22
N MET A 29 1.14 3.45 -1.37
CA MET A 29 1.96 3.08 -2.53
C MET A 29 3.46 3.26 -2.32
N VAL A 30 3.88 4.23 -1.49
CA VAL A 30 5.29 4.37 -1.09
C VAL A 30 5.72 3.22 -0.19
N VAL A 31 4.91 2.84 0.81
CA VAL A 31 5.19 1.71 1.71
C VAL A 31 5.24 0.41 0.92
N HIS A 32 4.21 0.14 0.12
CA HIS A 32 4.09 -1.02 -0.76
C HIS A 32 5.31 -1.16 -1.67
N GLY A 33 5.62 -0.10 -2.43
CA GLY A 33 6.79 -0.09 -3.32
C GLY A 33 8.12 -0.26 -2.58
N SER A 34 8.23 0.27 -1.36
CA SER A 34 9.44 0.08 -0.53
C SER A 34 9.60 -1.37 -0.06
N LEU A 35 8.50 -2.06 0.27
CA LEU A 35 8.52 -3.49 0.62
C LEU A 35 8.92 -4.35 -0.58
N HIS A 36 8.44 -4.04 -1.78
CA HIS A 36 8.93 -4.66 -3.03
C HIS A 36 10.44 -4.50 -3.20
N LEU A 37 10.97 -3.29 -2.96
CA LEU A 37 12.42 -3.07 -3.02
C LEU A 37 13.21 -3.84 -1.96
N LEU A 38 12.58 -4.19 -0.84
CA LEU A 38 13.15 -5.02 0.24
C LEU A 38 13.03 -6.53 -0.04
N GLY A 39 12.33 -6.92 -1.11
CA GLY A 39 12.17 -8.32 -1.53
C GLY A 39 10.94 -9.01 -0.97
N TYR A 40 9.98 -8.26 -0.42
CA TYR A 40 8.64 -8.79 -0.16
C TYR A 40 7.85 -8.79 -1.47
N ASP A 41 6.98 -9.78 -1.64
CA ASP A 41 6.07 -9.88 -2.77
C ASP A 41 4.71 -10.37 -2.27
N HIS A 42 3.70 -10.33 -3.13
CA HIS A 42 2.32 -10.72 -2.83
C HIS A 42 1.72 -11.63 -3.90
N ILE A 43 2.58 -12.40 -4.59
CA ILE A 43 2.16 -13.38 -5.60
C ILE A 43 1.54 -14.62 -4.95
N GLU A 44 2.21 -15.16 -3.93
CA GLU A 44 1.73 -16.31 -3.16
C GLU A 44 0.95 -15.83 -1.92
N GLU A 45 -0.05 -16.61 -1.49
CA GLU A 45 -0.98 -16.20 -0.43
C GLU A 45 -0.28 -15.95 0.92
N ASP A 46 0.70 -16.78 1.28
CA ASP A 46 1.45 -16.63 2.53
C ASP A 46 2.41 -15.43 2.50
N GLU A 47 3.00 -15.13 1.34
CA GLU A 47 3.81 -13.94 1.12
C GLU A 47 2.95 -12.67 1.15
N ALA A 48 1.78 -12.70 0.50
CA ALA A 48 0.81 -11.61 0.52
C ALA A 48 0.40 -11.28 1.96
N VAL A 49 -0.03 -12.28 2.75
CA VAL A 49 -0.41 -12.06 4.15
C VAL A 49 0.73 -11.43 4.95
N ALA A 50 1.98 -11.86 4.73
CA ALA A 50 3.14 -11.29 5.40
C ALA A 50 3.39 -9.83 5.00
N MET A 51 3.30 -9.53 3.70
CA MET A 51 3.49 -8.18 3.16
C MET A 51 2.38 -7.22 3.60
N GLU A 52 1.11 -7.60 3.43
CA GLU A 52 -0.07 -6.83 3.83
C GLU A 52 -0.04 -6.51 5.33
N THR A 53 0.32 -7.49 6.17
CA THR A 53 0.49 -7.28 7.61
C THR A 53 1.51 -6.19 7.92
N LEU A 54 2.64 -6.16 7.19
CA LEU A 54 3.65 -5.12 7.35
C LEU A 54 3.16 -3.76 6.84
N GLU A 55 2.45 -3.71 5.72
CA GLU A 55 1.84 -2.50 5.19
C GLU A 55 0.90 -1.86 6.22
N THR A 56 -0.03 -2.63 6.76
CA THR A 56 -0.97 -2.16 7.79
C THR A 56 -0.25 -1.68 9.05
N GLN A 57 0.77 -2.41 9.52
CA GLN A 57 1.55 -1.99 10.70
C GLN A 57 2.34 -0.69 10.47
N LEU A 58 2.87 -0.48 9.26
CA LEU A 58 3.64 0.71 8.93
C LEU A 58 2.73 1.93 8.74
N LEU A 59 1.58 1.76 8.10
CA LEU A 59 0.59 2.82 7.92
C LEU A 59 -0.05 3.23 9.25
N ALA A 60 -0.34 2.28 10.14
CA ALA A 60 -0.83 2.59 11.48
C ALA A 60 0.13 3.48 12.29
N LYS A 61 1.45 3.31 12.12
CA LYS A 61 2.46 4.19 12.75
C LYS A 61 2.44 5.62 12.21
N LEU A 62 1.87 5.82 11.02
CA LEU A 62 1.65 7.14 10.40
C LEU A 62 0.25 7.70 10.70
N ALA A 63 -0.52 7.05 11.58
CA ALA A 63 -1.94 7.35 11.84
C ALA A 63 -2.82 7.28 10.58
N ILE A 64 -2.50 6.33 9.69
CA ILE A 64 -3.26 6.02 8.49
C ILE A 64 -4.00 4.69 8.72
N ASP A 65 -5.28 4.67 8.35
CA ASP A 65 -6.13 3.49 8.48
C ASP A 65 -5.66 2.34 7.59
N ASP A 66 -6.11 1.13 7.92
CA ASP A 66 -5.78 -0.10 7.19
C ASP A 66 -6.29 -0.03 5.73
N PRO A 67 -5.40 -0.12 4.72
CA PRO A 67 -5.79 0.03 3.33
C PRO A 67 -6.59 -1.16 2.76
N TYR A 68 -6.65 -2.29 3.48
CA TYR A 68 -7.34 -3.52 3.08
C TYR A 68 -8.73 -3.69 3.71
N CYS A 69 -9.21 -2.71 4.49
CA CYS A 69 -10.52 -2.79 5.15
C CYS A 69 -11.71 -2.98 4.18
N ASP A 70 -11.57 -2.61 2.91
CA ASP A 70 -12.61 -2.76 1.90
C ASP A 70 -12.68 -4.17 1.28
N ASP A 71 -11.63 -4.99 1.43
CA ASP A 71 -11.52 -6.32 0.83
C ASP A 71 -12.16 -7.43 1.69
N LEU A 72 -12.71 -7.08 2.87
CA LEU A 72 -13.30 -7.99 3.87
C LEU A 72 -14.80 -8.31 3.68
N ILE A 73 -15.33 -8.24 2.44
CA ILE A 73 -16.76 -8.54 2.12
C ILE A 73 -16.96 -9.98 1.66
#